data_AF-A0AAW0W2P7-F1
#
_entry.id   AF-A0AAW0W2P7-F1
#
_cell.length_a   1.000
_cell.length_b   1.000
_cell.length_c   1.000
_cell.angle_alpha   90.00
_cell.angle_beta   90.00
_cell.angle_gamma   90.00
#
_symmetry.space_group_name_H-M   'P 1'
#
loop_
_entity.id
_entity.type
_entity.pdbx_description
1 polymer ?
#
loop_
_entity_poly.entity_id
_entity_poly.type
_entity_poly.pdbx_seq_one_letter_code
_entity_poly.pdbx_strand_id
1 'polypeptide(L)'
;MLLFAEGTRFTPAKHVASMEFARKRGLPELKRHLIPRTRGFIQCVQSLKGNFPVIYDVTVGFNTKEGEEPTLQNMLRGRKVVSEIYVRRILLDEVPDDDDGASKYLHDLYRSKDQLLDSYLNTGSFTEENDLPDYPSHTMPRRTYSLLNMIGWALFVLSQILRFYYNLITSGSLLSISFAVGIVIFAYLGLYKMIGLTKIDKGSKYGSTDNKKKD
;
A
#
# COMPACT_ATOMS: atom_id res chain seq x y z
N MET A 1 -6.03 12.68 -6.83
CA MET A 1 -5.96 11.42 -7.60
C MET A 1 -4.73 10.66 -7.12
N LEU A 2 -4.82 9.34 -6.89
CA LEU A 2 -3.68 8.49 -6.53
C LEU A 2 -3.46 7.48 -7.68
N LEU A 3 -2.25 7.45 -8.24
CA LEU A 3 -1.89 6.53 -9.31
C LEU A 3 -0.82 5.57 -8.84
N PHE A 4 -1.07 4.27 -9.04
CA PHE A 4 -0.08 3.22 -8.80
C PHE A 4 0.23 2.53 -10.13
N ALA A 5 1.29 2.98 -10.81
CA ALA A 5 1.54 2.61 -12.20
C ALA A 5 1.97 1.15 -12.40
N GLU A 6 2.45 0.45 -11.37
CA GLU A 6 2.70 -1.00 -11.46
C GLU A 6 1.42 -1.82 -11.67
N GLY A 7 0.27 -1.27 -11.24
CA GLY A 7 -1.05 -1.88 -11.41
C GLY A 7 -1.33 -3.10 -10.52
N THR A 8 -0.35 -3.59 -9.76
CA THR A 8 -0.52 -4.70 -8.83
C THR A 8 0.55 -4.70 -7.75
N ARG A 9 0.23 -5.27 -6.58
CA ARG A 9 1.22 -5.52 -5.52
C ARG A 9 2.40 -6.36 -6.05
N PHE A 10 3.60 -5.97 -5.64
CA PHE A 10 4.83 -6.70 -5.84
C PHE A 10 4.77 -8.09 -5.19
N THR A 11 5.11 -9.13 -5.96
CA THR A 11 5.37 -10.49 -5.47
C THR A 11 6.55 -11.09 -6.25
N PRO A 12 7.31 -12.03 -5.68
CA PRO A 12 8.45 -12.63 -6.38
C PRO A 12 8.08 -13.22 -7.76
N ALA A 13 6.93 -13.90 -7.85
CA ALA A 13 6.45 -14.46 -9.12
C ALA A 13 6.13 -13.38 -10.16
N LYS A 14 5.52 -12.26 -9.75
CA LYS A 14 5.20 -11.14 -10.66
C LYS A 14 6.45 -10.36 -11.03
N HIS A 15 7.43 -10.27 -10.14
CA HIS A 15 8.72 -9.67 -10.42
C HIS A 15 9.42 -10.43 -11.54
N VAL A 16 9.53 -11.77 -11.45
CA VAL A 16 10.10 -12.59 -12.54
C VAL A 16 9.38 -12.34 -13.88
N ALA A 17 8.04 -12.35 -13.90
CA ALA A 17 7.28 -12.05 -15.10
C ALA A 17 7.51 -10.63 -15.63
N SER A 18 7.68 -9.66 -14.72
CA SER A 18 8.04 -8.28 -15.06
C SER A 18 9.44 -8.18 -15.66
N MET A 19 10.42 -8.94 -15.15
CA MET A 19 11.78 -8.99 -15.72
C MET A 19 11.79 -9.60 -17.12
N GLU A 20 11.03 -10.68 -17.34
CA GLU A 20 10.86 -11.25 -18.68
C GLU A 20 10.24 -10.26 -19.67
N PHE A 21 9.25 -9.49 -19.21
CA PHE A 21 8.63 -8.45 -20.01
C PHE A 21 9.63 -7.33 -20.35
N ALA A 22 10.44 -6.92 -19.37
CA ALA A 22 11.49 -5.91 -19.58
C ALA A 22 12.49 -6.37 -20.65
N ARG A 23 13.03 -7.60 -20.52
CA ARG A 23 13.96 -8.19 -21.48
C ARG A 23 13.39 -8.27 -22.90
N LYS A 24 12.14 -8.71 -23.03
CA LYS A 24 11.48 -8.83 -24.35
C LYS A 24 11.28 -7.48 -25.05
N ARG A 25 11.17 -6.40 -24.29
CA ARG A 25 10.96 -5.05 -24.83
C ARG A 25 12.21 -4.17 -24.79
N GLY A 26 13.36 -4.71 -24.38
CA GLY A 26 14.60 -3.94 -24.22
C GLY A 26 14.50 -2.84 -23.16
N LEU A 27 13.61 -2.99 -22.17
CA LEU A 27 13.48 -2.05 -21.05
C LEU A 27 14.47 -2.38 -19.93
N PRO A 28 14.90 -1.39 -19.14
CA PRO A 28 15.73 -1.62 -17.97
C PRO A 28 15.07 -2.58 -16.97
N GLU A 29 15.89 -3.48 -16.43
CA GLU A 29 15.52 -4.44 -15.40
C GLU A 29 15.50 -3.74 -14.02
N LEU A 30 14.33 -3.67 -13.38
CA LEU A 30 14.15 -3.07 -12.04
C LEU A 30 14.25 -4.13 -10.95
N LYS A 31 14.96 -3.87 -9.86
CA LYS A 31 15.20 -4.85 -8.78
C LYS A 31 14.08 -4.91 -7.74
N ARG A 32 13.55 -3.75 -7.35
CA ARG A 32 12.63 -3.56 -6.23
C ARG A 32 11.21 -3.15 -6.67
N HIS A 33 11.04 -2.75 -7.93
CA HIS A 33 9.75 -2.37 -8.52
C HIS A 33 9.36 -3.28 -9.68
N LEU A 34 8.07 -3.29 -10.01
CA LEU A 34 7.58 -3.85 -11.28
C LEU A 34 7.66 -2.78 -12.39
N ILE A 35 7.73 -3.21 -13.65
CA ILE A 35 7.74 -2.28 -14.79
C ILE A 35 6.41 -1.53 -14.83
N PRO A 36 6.43 -0.18 -14.84
CA PRO A 36 5.20 0.61 -14.79
C PRO A 36 4.39 0.48 -16.08
N ARG A 37 3.07 0.59 -15.95
CA ARG A 37 2.11 0.71 -17.05
C ARG A 37 1.88 2.19 -17.36
N THR A 38 2.15 2.59 -18.59
CA THR A 38 2.23 4.01 -18.97
C THR A 38 0.89 4.60 -19.39
N ARG A 39 -0.02 3.81 -19.98
CA ARG A 39 -1.33 4.30 -20.48
C ARG A 39 -2.14 5.12 -19.47
N GLY A 40 -2.24 4.63 -18.23
CA GLY A 40 -2.97 5.34 -17.18
C GLY A 40 -2.32 6.66 -16.80
N PHE A 41 -0.98 6.69 -16.73
CA PHE A 41 -0.22 7.90 -16.44
C PHE A 41 -0.37 8.94 -17.55
N ILE A 42 -0.22 8.54 -18.82
CA ILE A 42 -0.37 9.41 -19.99
C ILE A 42 -1.74 10.10 -19.99
N GLN A 43 -2.81 9.33 -19.83
CA GLN A 43 -4.17 9.88 -19.78
C GLN A 43 -4.34 10.88 -18.63
N CYS A 44 -3.74 10.59 -17.48
CA CYS A 44 -3.80 11.49 -16.33
C CYS A 44 -3.04 12.79 -16.59
N VAL A 45 -1.82 12.72 -17.14
CA VAL A 45 -1.02 13.90 -17.47
C VAL A 45 -1.79 14.79 -18.44
N GLN A 46 -2.29 14.22 -19.55
CA GLN A 46 -3.05 14.96 -20.56
C GLN A 46 -4.31 15.63 -20.01
N SER A 47 -5.02 14.96 -19.09
CA SER A 47 -6.28 15.51 -18.53
C SER A 47 -6.04 16.54 -17.42
N LEU A 48 -4.92 16.43 -16.71
CA LEU A 48 -4.64 17.25 -15.52
C LEU A 48 -3.76 18.46 -15.83
N LYS A 49 -2.98 18.43 -16.91
CA LYS A 49 -2.13 19.55 -17.31
C LYS A 49 -2.96 20.80 -17.59
N GLY A 50 -2.48 21.95 -17.14
CA GLY A 50 -3.22 23.22 -17.14
C GLY A 50 -4.17 23.43 -15.96
N ASN A 51 -4.69 22.37 -15.34
CA ASN A 51 -5.57 22.47 -14.17
C ASN A 51 -4.84 22.25 -12.84
N PHE A 52 -3.77 21.44 -12.85
CA PHE A 52 -2.99 21.12 -11.67
C PHE A 52 -1.50 21.41 -11.91
N PRO A 53 -0.80 22.05 -10.95
CA PRO A 53 0.58 22.47 -11.17
C PRO A 53 1.61 21.35 -10.89
N VAL A 54 1.25 20.31 -10.14
CA VAL A 54 2.23 19.39 -9.54
C VAL A 54 1.76 17.94 -9.48
N ILE A 55 2.72 17.02 -9.57
CA ILE A 55 2.60 15.62 -9.16
C ILE A 55 3.48 15.42 -7.91
N TYR A 56 2.93 14.77 -6.89
CA TYR A 56 3.73 14.30 -5.77
C TYR A 56 4.15 12.86 -6.03
N ASP A 57 5.44 12.68 -6.18
CA ASP A 57 6.04 11.36 -6.27
C ASP A 57 6.41 10.87 -4.86
N VAL A 58 5.92 9.69 -4.50
CA VAL A 58 6.06 9.13 -3.16
C VAL A 58 6.66 7.73 -3.24
N THR A 59 7.72 7.50 -2.47
CA THR A 59 8.35 6.19 -2.25
C THR A 59 8.33 5.90 -0.76
N VAL A 60 7.79 4.74 -0.38
CA VAL A 60 7.70 4.31 1.02
C VAL A 60 8.66 3.15 1.25
N GLY A 61 9.54 3.31 2.22
CA GLY A 61 10.49 2.31 2.66
C GLY A 61 10.08 1.79 4.03
N PHE A 62 10.04 0.47 4.20
CA PHE A 62 9.81 -0.16 5.51
C PHE A 62 11.12 -0.71 6.03
N ASN A 63 11.56 -0.23 7.19
CA ASN A 63 12.78 -0.73 7.82
C ASN A 63 12.42 -2.01 8.59
N THR A 64 12.63 -3.15 7.94
CA THR A 64 12.41 -4.49 8.52
C THR A 64 13.55 -4.97 9.42
N LYS A 65 14.65 -4.21 9.52
CA LYS A 65 15.76 -4.50 10.46
C LYS A 65 15.42 -3.98 11.86
N GLU A 66 14.79 -2.80 11.94
CA GLU A 66 14.40 -2.17 13.22
C GLU A 66 12.93 -2.39 13.61
N GLY A 67 12.09 -2.78 12.65
CA GLY A 67 10.66 -2.98 12.81
C GLY A 67 10.20 -4.27 12.16
N GLU A 68 8.95 -4.63 12.43
CA GLU A 68 8.29 -5.79 11.82
C GLU A 68 7.67 -5.41 10.47
N GLU A 69 7.39 -6.42 9.65
CA GLU A 69 6.68 -6.21 8.40
C GLU A 69 5.32 -5.51 8.62
N PRO A 70 4.89 -4.62 7.70
CA PRO A 70 3.65 -3.86 7.80
C PRO A 70 2.42 -4.72 7.49
N THR A 71 2.25 -5.82 8.22
CA THR A 71 1.09 -6.70 8.11
C THR A 71 0.03 -6.28 9.12
N LEU A 72 -1.25 -6.44 8.74
CA LEU A 72 -2.37 -6.16 9.65
C LEU A 72 -2.23 -6.97 10.96
N GLN A 73 -1.71 -8.20 10.87
CA GLN A 73 -1.47 -9.04 12.04
C GLN A 73 -0.42 -8.46 12.99
N ASN A 74 0.70 -7.95 12.46
CA ASN A 74 1.73 -7.31 13.27
C ASN A 74 1.20 -6.03 13.92
N MET A 75 0.45 -5.20 13.17
CA MET A 75 -0.17 -3.99 13.69
C MET A 75 -1.19 -4.28 14.79
N LEU A 76 -2.07 -5.27 14.61
CA LEU A 76 -3.07 -5.67 15.62
C LEU A 76 -2.42 -6.25 16.89
N ARG A 77 -1.24 -6.87 16.76
CA ARG A 77 -0.43 -7.35 17.89
C ARG A 77 0.38 -6.25 18.57
N GLY A 78 0.27 -4.99 18.10
CA GLY A 78 1.04 -3.87 18.64
C GLY A 78 2.54 -3.96 18.33
N ARG A 79 2.95 -4.71 17.30
CA ARG A 79 4.35 -4.77 16.88
C ARG A 79 4.75 -3.43 16.24
N LYS A 80 5.98 -2.99 16.53
CA LYS A 80 6.55 -1.76 15.98
C LYS A 80 6.79 -1.93 14.48
N VAL A 81 6.21 -1.04 13.67
CA VAL A 81 6.49 -0.92 12.24
C VAL A 81 7.18 0.42 12.03
N VAL A 82 8.35 0.41 11.38
CA VAL A 82 9.11 1.62 11.08
C VAL A 82 9.09 1.84 9.58
N SER A 83 8.63 3.01 9.17
CA SER A 83 8.57 3.40 7.77
C SER A 83 9.02 4.83 7.59
N GLU A 84 9.79 5.06 6.53
CA GLU A 84 10.16 6.38 6.06
C GLU A 84 9.54 6.61 4.68
N ILE A 85 9.23 7.87 4.40
CA ILE A 85 8.57 8.26 3.16
C ILE A 85 9.44 9.32 2.51
N TYR A 86 9.93 8.99 1.32
CA TYR A 86 10.61 9.92 0.46
C TYR A 86 9.60 10.55 -0.50
N VAL A 87 9.47 11.88 -0.45
CA VAL A 87 8.50 12.63 -1.24
C VAL A 87 9.22 13.63 -2.14
N ARG A 88 8.93 13.59 -3.43
CA ARG A 88 9.39 14.56 -4.42
C ARG A 88 8.21 15.32 -4.99
N ARG A 89 8.39 16.62 -5.18
CA ARG A 89 7.47 17.47 -5.92
C ARG A 89 7.97 17.57 -7.35
N ILE A 90 7.15 17.14 -8.30
CA ILE A 90 7.40 17.23 -9.74
C ILE A 90 6.44 18.26 -10.31
N LEU A 91 6.95 19.21 -11.10
CA LEU A 91 6.08 20.15 -11.81
C LEU A 91 5.43 19.41 -12.97
N LEU A 92 4.11 19.56 -13.13
CA LEU A 92 3.42 18.86 -14.20
C LEU A 92 3.85 19.33 -15.60
N ASP A 93 4.38 20.55 -15.67
CA ASP A 93 4.98 21.13 -16.88
C ASP A 93 6.30 20.48 -17.29
N GLU A 94 7.01 19.81 -16.37
CA GLU A 94 8.24 19.05 -16.67
C GLU A 94 7.95 17.72 -17.37
N VAL A 95 6.70 17.23 -17.29
CA VAL A 95 6.31 15.99 -17.93
C VAL A 95 5.99 16.26 -19.41
N PRO A 96 6.60 15.52 -20.35
CA PRO A 96 6.32 15.70 -21.78
C PRO A 96 4.84 15.49 -22.12
N ASP A 97 4.36 16.22 -23.13
CA ASP A 97 2.96 16.15 -23.60
C ASP A 97 2.70 14.97 -24.54
N ASP A 98 3.75 14.49 -25.20
CA ASP A 98 3.68 13.36 -26.11
C ASP A 98 3.62 12.03 -25.37
N ASP A 99 2.82 11.09 -25.89
CA ASP A 99 2.61 9.77 -25.27
C ASP A 99 3.93 9.02 -25.04
N ASP A 100 4.86 9.07 -26.00
CA ASP A 100 6.15 8.39 -25.93
C ASP A 100 7.09 9.04 -24.91
N GLY A 101 7.13 10.36 -24.86
CA GLY A 101 7.89 11.16 -23.89
C GLY A 101 7.38 10.96 -22.47
N ALA A 102 6.06 11.02 -22.25
CA ALA A 102 5.45 10.73 -20.96
C ALA A 102 5.68 9.27 -20.51
N SER A 103 5.64 8.33 -21.46
CA SER A 103 5.96 6.92 -21.24
C SER A 103 7.42 6.74 -20.78
N LYS A 104 8.37 7.36 -21.49
CA LYS A 104 9.78 7.33 -21.15
C LYS A 104 10.06 8.00 -19.80
N TYR A 105 9.44 9.16 -19.56
CA TYR A 105 9.54 9.89 -18.29
C TYR A 105 9.11 9.02 -17.11
N LEU A 106 8.00 8.27 -17.24
CA LEU A 106 7.54 7.36 -16.19
C LEU A 106 8.52 6.20 -15.96
N HIS A 107 9.11 5.65 -17.02
CA HIS A 107 10.12 4.60 -16.90
C HIS A 107 11.37 5.10 -16.18
N ASP A 108 11.86 6.28 -16.53
CA ASP A 108 13.02 6.91 -15.88
C ASP A 108 12.71 7.26 -14.41
N LEU A 109 11.50 7.74 -14.12
CA LEU A 109 11.05 8.00 -12.75
C LEU A 109 11.07 6.71 -11.91
N TYR A 110 10.56 5.60 -12.46
CA TYR A 110 10.58 4.29 -11.78
C TYR A 110 11.99 3.73 -11.62
N ARG A 111 12.91 4.03 -12.54
CA ARG A 111 14.33 3.69 -12.37
C ARG A 111 14.94 4.41 -11.17
N SER A 112 14.67 5.70 -11.01
CA SER A 112 15.11 6.44 -9.82
C SER A 112 14.47 5.90 -8.55
N LYS A 113 13.18 5.55 -8.56
CA LYS A 113 12.53 4.91 -7.40
C LYS A 113 13.17 3.58 -7.02
N ASP A 114 13.57 2.80 -8.01
CA ASP A 114 14.24 1.52 -7.80
C ASP A 114 15.56 1.71 -7.05
N GLN A 115 16.35 2.71 -7.44
CA GLN A 115 17.60 3.07 -6.75
C GLN A 115 17.37 3.55 -5.31
N LEU A 116 16.36 4.40 -5.09
CA LEU A 116 15.98 4.86 -3.75
C LEU A 116 15.62 3.68 -2.84
N LEU A 117 14.78 2.76 -3.34
CA LEU A 117 14.32 1.64 -2.54
C LEU A 117 15.43 0.58 -2.34
N ASP A 118 16.32 0.39 -3.32
CA ASP A 118 17.48 -0.50 -3.18
C ASP A 118 18.42 0.01 -2.08
N SER A 119 18.77 1.31 -2.14
CA SER A 119 19.58 1.97 -1.12
C SER A 119 18.95 1.87 0.26
N TYR A 120 17.64 2.14 0.37
CA TYR A 120 16.92 2.09 1.64
C TYR A 120 16.89 0.69 2.26
N LEU A 121 16.69 -0.35 1.44
CA LEU A 121 16.68 -1.73 1.95
C LEU A 121 18.08 -2.20 2.38
N ASN A 122 19.13 -1.70 1.73
CA ASN A 122 20.51 -2.06 2.05
C ASN A 122 21.03 -1.31 3.29
N THR A 123 20.84 0.01 3.34
CA THR A 123 21.46 0.90 4.34
C THR A 123 20.51 1.35 5.44
N GLY A 124 19.21 1.46 5.14
CA GLY A 124 18.23 2.13 5.99
C GLY A 124 17.99 3.60 5.65
N SER A 125 18.71 4.15 4.66
CA SER A 125 18.54 5.52 4.14
C SER A 125 18.25 5.50 2.63
N PHE A 126 17.44 6.44 2.15
CA PHE A 126 17.04 6.49 0.74
C PHE A 126 18.15 6.93 -0.22
N THR A 127 19.11 7.72 0.25
CA THR A 127 20.04 8.52 -0.57
C THR A 127 21.51 8.20 -0.32
N GLU A 128 21.81 7.16 0.47
CA GLU A 128 23.19 6.82 0.86
C GLU A 128 23.97 6.11 -0.25
N GLU A 129 23.31 5.28 -1.07
CA GLU A 129 23.95 4.49 -2.15
C GLU A 129 23.56 5.01 -3.55
N ASN A 130 23.08 6.25 -3.68
CA ASN A 130 22.70 6.82 -4.97
C ASN A 130 22.89 8.35 -5.01
N ASP A 131 22.97 8.90 -6.22
CA ASP A 131 23.18 10.33 -6.46
C ASP A 131 21.86 11.15 -6.47
N LEU A 132 20.79 10.65 -5.86
CA LEU A 132 19.49 11.34 -5.86
C LEU A 132 19.46 12.42 -4.76
N PRO A 133 18.62 13.46 -4.91
CA PRO A 133 18.59 14.57 -3.97
C PRO A 133 18.24 14.11 -2.55
N ASP A 134 19.08 14.47 -1.58
CA ASP A 134 18.79 14.25 -0.17
C ASP A 134 17.94 15.38 0.38
N TYR A 135 16.80 15.02 1.00
CA TYR A 135 15.88 15.98 1.59
C TYR A 135 15.93 15.88 3.10
N PRO A 136 15.81 17.00 3.82
CA PRO A 136 15.82 16.97 5.28
C PRO A 136 14.66 16.13 5.80
N SER A 137 14.97 15.17 6.66
CA SER A 137 13.98 14.29 7.25
C SER A 137 13.11 15.06 8.26
N HIS A 138 11.79 14.87 8.15
CA HIS A 138 10.83 15.44 9.09
C HIS A 138 10.11 14.34 9.85
N THR A 139 10.38 14.23 11.15
CA THR A 139 9.71 13.25 12.00
C THR A 139 8.44 13.85 12.58
N MET A 140 7.29 13.24 12.29
CA MET A 140 6.02 13.66 12.86
C MET A 140 5.92 13.20 14.32
N PRO A 141 5.74 14.10 15.31
CA PRO A 141 5.60 13.70 16.70
C PRO A 141 4.31 12.90 16.90
N ARG A 142 4.34 11.95 17.85
CA ARG A 142 3.16 11.15 18.19
C ARG A 142 2.09 12.05 18.82
N ARG A 143 0.92 12.13 18.18
CA ARG A 143 -0.21 12.92 18.67
C ARG A 143 -1.02 12.14 19.71
N THR A 144 -0.95 12.55 20.97
CA THR A 144 -1.68 11.92 22.09
C THR A 144 -3.20 12.04 21.97
N TYR A 145 -3.71 13.09 21.31
CA TYR A 145 -5.15 13.26 21.07
C TYR A 145 -5.77 12.10 20.29
N SER A 146 -5.03 11.47 19.39
CA SER A 146 -5.52 10.29 18.66
C SER A 146 -5.75 9.10 19.60
N LEU A 147 -4.88 8.91 20.59
CA LEU A 147 -5.03 7.87 21.61
C LEU A 147 -6.24 8.14 22.50
N LEU A 148 -6.40 9.39 22.97
CA LEU A 148 -7.55 9.78 23.80
C LEU A 148 -8.86 9.60 23.04
N ASN A 149 -8.90 10.00 21.76
CA ASN A 149 -10.08 9.83 20.92
C ASN A 149 -10.42 8.34 20.72
N MET A 150 -9.41 7.50 20.46
CA MET A 150 -9.58 6.05 20.34
C MET A 150 -10.10 5.43 21.63
N ILE A 151 -9.55 5.81 22.79
CA ILE A 151 -10.04 5.34 24.10
C ILE A 151 -11.48 5.80 24.33
N GLY A 152 -11.81 7.06 24.01
CA GLY A 152 -13.17 7.59 24.15
C GLY A 152 -14.18 6.78 23.34
N TRP A 153 -13.90 6.54 22.05
CA TRP A 153 -14.76 5.70 21.21
C TRP A 153 -14.80 4.25 21.68
N ALA A 154 -13.68 3.68 22.10
CA ALA A 154 -13.62 2.32 22.61
C ALA A 154 -14.49 2.14 23.87
N LEU A 155 -14.41 3.07 24.82
CA LEU A 155 -15.23 3.07 26.03
C LEU A 155 -16.72 3.27 25.70
N PHE A 156 -17.04 4.18 24.78
CA PHE A 156 -18.41 4.39 24.34
C PHE A 156 -19.00 3.12 23.71
N VAL A 157 -18.33 2.53 22.72
CA VAL A 157 -18.77 1.30 22.06
C VAL A 157 -18.85 0.13 23.05
N LEU A 158 -17.84 -0.03 23.91
CA LEU A 158 -17.83 -1.09 24.92
C LEU A 158 -18.98 -0.93 25.90
N SER A 159 -19.32 0.29 26.32
CA SER A 159 -20.46 0.55 27.21
C SER A 159 -21.79 0.12 26.59
N GLN A 160 -21.99 0.36 25.28
CA GLN A 160 -23.20 -0.05 24.56
C GLN A 160 -23.28 -1.57 24.43
N ILE A 161 -22.15 -2.21 24.12
CA ILE A 161 -22.05 -3.67 24.04
C ILE A 161 -22.34 -4.31 25.40
N LEU A 162 -21.73 -3.81 26.48
CA LEU A 162 -21.96 -4.32 27.83
C LEU A 162 -23.41 -4.13 28.27
N ARG A 163 -24.02 -2.96 27.99
CA ARG A 163 -25.44 -2.72 28.26
C ARG A 163 -26.34 -3.67 27.46
N PHE A 164 -26.02 -3.92 26.20
CA PHE A 164 -26.73 -4.90 25.37
C PHE A 164 -26.66 -6.30 25.97
N TYR A 165 -25.47 -6.78 26.36
CA TYR A 165 -25.31 -8.08 27.01
C TYR A 165 -26.00 -8.17 28.37
N TYR A 166 -25.95 -7.11 29.18
CA TYR A 166 -26.67 -7.04 30.44
C TYR A 166 -28.18 -7.23 30.23
N ASN A 167 -28.78 -6.45 29.32
CA ASN A 167 -30.19 -6.56 28.98
C ASN A 167 -30.54 -7.95 28.43
N LEU A 168 -29.65 -8.54 27.63
CA LEU A 168 -29.81 -9.88 27.06
C LEU A 168 -29.91 -10.94 28.17
N ILE A 169 -28.99 -10.91 29.14
CA ILE A 169 -28.96 -11.85 30.27
C ILE A 169 -30.18 -11.66 31.17
N THR A 170 -30.54 -10.41 31.50
CA THR A 170 -31.72 -10.12 32.34
C THR A 170 -33.05 -10.47 31.67
N SER A 171 -33.11 -10.49 30.34
CA SER A 171 -34.35 -10.80 29.62
C SER A 171 -34.75 -12.28 29.70
N GLY A 172 -33.80 -13.18 30.01
CA GLY A 172 -34.04 -14.63 30.13
C GLY A 172 -34.55 -15.32 28.85
N SER A 173 -34.58 -14.61 27.72
CA SER A 173 -35.19 -15.11 26.48
C SER A 173 -34.18 -15.89 25.63
N LEU A 174 -34.38 -17.20 25.54
CA LEU A 174 -33.59 -18.13 24.72
C LEU A 174 -33.47 -17.69 23.24
N LEU A 175 -34.54 -17.14 22.67
CA LEU A 175 -34.56 -16.66 21.28
C LEU A 175 -33.60 -15.49 21.07
N SER A 176 -33.60 -14.52 21.98
CA SER A 176 -32.72 -13.35 21.89
C SER A 176 -31.24 -13.73 22.03
N ILE A 177 -30.94 -14.67 22.93
CA ILE A 177 -29.59 -15.19 23.15
C ILE A 177 -29.10 -15.95 21.91
N SER A 178 -29.95 -16.81 21.34
CA SER A 178 -29.63 -17.55 20.11
C SER A 178 -29.33 -16.60 18.94
N PHE A 179 -30.12 -15.55 18.77
CA PHE A 179 -29.90 -14.55 17.73
C PHE A 179 -28.59 -13.77 17.92
N ALA A 180 -28.30 -13.35 19.16
CA ALA A 180 -27.05 -12.65 19.49
C ALA A 180 -25.81 -13.52 19.25
N VAL A 181 -25.85 -14.80 19.65
CA VAL A 181 -24.77 -15.77 19.37
C VAL A 181 -24.60 -15.96 17.87
N GLY A 182 -25.70 -16.05 17.11
CA GLY A 182 -25.66 -16.11 15.65
C GLY A 182 -24.93 -14.93 15.00
N ILE A 183 -25.19 -13.70 15.46
CA ILE A 183 -24.50 -12.49 14.98
C ILE A 183 -23.01 -12.56 15.27
N VAL A 184 -22.61 -12.96 16.48
CA VAL A 184 -21.18 -13.07 16.86
C VAL A 184 -20.46 -14.11 16.01
N ILE A 185 -21.07 -15.28 15.79
CA ILE A 185 -20.50 -16.32 14.93
C ILE A 185 -20.36 -15.82 13.49
N PHE A 186 -21.40 -15.16 12.95
CA PHE A 186 -21.35 -14.61 11.61
C PHE A 186 -20.25 -13.55 11.46
N ALA A 187 -20.13 -12.64 12.44
CA ALA A 187 -19.06 -11.64 12.47
C ALA A 187 -17.67 -12.29 12.55
N TYR A 188 -17.50 -13.32 13.39
CA TYR A 188 -16.25 -14.07 13.50
C TYR A 188 -15.86 -14.75 12.17
N LEU A 189 -16.80 -15.44 11.52
CA LEU A 189 -16.59 -16.06 10.22
C LEU A 189 -16.26 -15.02 9.13
N GLY A 190 -16.93 -13.88 9.15
CA GLY A 190 -16.66 -12.74 8.26
C GLY A 190 -15.23 -12.21 8.43
N LEU A 191 -14.82 -11.94 9.67
CA LEU A 191 -13.45 -11.51 9.99
C LEU A 191 -12.41 -12.55 9.58
N TYR A 192 -12.63 -13.83 9.89
CA TYR A 192 -11.73 -14.90 9.50
C TYR A 192 -11.54 -14.97 7.98
N LYS A 193 -12.65 -14.85 7.23
CA LYS A 193 -12.63 -14.80 5.77
C LYS A 193 -11.88 -13.57 5.25
N MET A 194 -12.11 -12.39 5.83
CA MET A 194 -11.40 -11.16 5.46
C MET A 194 -9.90 -11.25 5.69
N ILE A 195 -9.46 -11.77 6.85
CA ILE A 195 -8.04 -12.01 7.11
C ILE A 195 -7.45 -12.94 6.05
N GLY A 196 -8.20 -14.00 5.67
CA GLY A 196 -7.83 -14.89 4.58
C GLY A 196 -7.67 -14.19 3.22
N LEU A 197 -8.46 -13.16 2.92
CA LEU A 197 -8.37 -12.36 1.70
C LEU A 197 -7.21 -11.36 1.71
N THR A 198 -6.78 -10.91 2.89
CA THR A 198 -5.64 -9.98 3.03
C THR A 198 -4.26 -10.63 2.86
N LYS A 199 -4.19 -11.97 2.84
CA LYS A 199 -2.95 -12.70 2.58
C LYS A 199 -2.47 -12.47 1.14
N ILE A 200 -1.19 -12.17 1.00
CA ILE A 200 -0.54 -11.80 -0.27
C ILE A 200 -0.67 -12.91 -1.32
N ASP A 201 -0.63 -14.17 -0.88
CA ASP A 201 -0.73 -15.36 -1.75
C ASP A 201 -2.07 -15.49 -2.48
N LYS A 202 -3.13 -14.81 -1.99
CA LYS A 202 -4.45 -14.75 -2.63
C LYS A 202 -4.70 -13.42 -3.36
N GLY A 203 -3.64 -12.63 -3.57
CA GLY A 203 -3.72 -11.37 -4.31
C GLY A 203 -4.20 -11.55 -5.74
N SER A 204 -4.57 -10.44 -6.39
CA SER A 204 -5.08 -10.42 -7.76
C SER A 204 -4.21 -11.22 -8.73
N LYS A 205 -4.82 -12.04 -9.59
CA LYS A 205 -4.14 -12.73 -10.69
C LYS A 205 -3.68 -11.80 -11.82
N TYR A 206 -3.97 -10.51 -11.71
CA TYR A 206 -3.58 -9.51 -12.71
C TYR A 206 -2.05 -9.51 -12.91
N GLY A 207 -1.62 -9.68 -14.16
CA GLY A 207 -0.21 -9.80 -14.54
C GLY A 207 0.42 -11.19 -14.32
N SER A 208 -0.33 -12.19 -13.83
CA SER A 208 0.16 -13.57 -13.72
C SER A 208 0.19 -14.25 -15.09
N THR A 209 1.24 -15.02 -15.36
CA THR A 209 1.42 -15.82 -16.58
C THR A 209 0.52 -17.06 -16.63
N ASP A 210 -0.20 -17.37 -15.55
CA ASP A 210 -1.11 -18.53 -15.41
C ASP A 210 -2.25 -18.57 -16.44
N ASN A 211 -2.54 -17.44 -17.11
CA ASN A 211 -3.56 -17.39 -18.18
C ASN A 211 -3.01 -17.74 -19.57
N LYS A 212 -1.74 -18.08 -19.72
CA LYS A 212 -1.18 -18.58 -20.99
C LYS A 212 -1.18 -20.11 -21.03
N LYS A 213 -2.36 -20.70 -21.20
CA LYS A 213 -2.58 -22.02 -21.84
C LYS A 213 -4.06 -22.35 -21.84
N LYS A 214 -4.77 -21.87 -22.87
CA LYS A 214 -5.93 -22.51 -23.48
C LYS A 214 -6.07 -21.91 -24.88
N ASP A 215 -5.16 -22.32 -25.75
CA ASP A 215 -5.34 -22.40 -27.19
C ASP A 215 -4.66 -23.70 -27.63
#